data_AF-A0A3D4R5W5-F1
#
_entry.id   AF-A0A3D4R5W5-F1
#
_cell.length_a   1.000
_cell.length_b   1.000
_cell.length_c   1.000
_cell.angle_alpha   90.00
_cell.angle_beta   90.00
_cell.angle_gamma   90.00
#
_symmetry.space_group_name_H-M   'P 1'
#
loop_
_entity.id
_entity.type
_entity.pdbx_description
1 polymer ?
#
loop_
_entity_poly.entity_id
_entity_poly.type
_entity_poly.pdbx_seq_one_letter_code
_entity_poly.pdbx_strand_id
1 'polypeptide(L)'
;SLDGVYPDKIGTRDDNVITINDFAQIEQRVGKVVAAQNVEGSEKLIRLTVDFGPAPDGAGLRTIFTGVRPFGYTPEFFQDKQFFFVVNLAPRRMMNEFSQGMILAVDGLELTGEHGAAKPLFVSAEGMPIGARIR
;
A
#
# COMPACT_ATOMS: atom_id res chain seq x y z
N SER A 1 3.47 2.83 43.48
CA SER A 1 2.90 2.72 42.14
C SER A 1 3.79 3.50 41.21
N LEU A 2 4.42 2.83 40.24
CA LEU A 2 5.27 3.46 39.23
C LEU A 2 4.39 3.81 38.03
N ASP A 3 3.48 4.74 38.25
CA ASP A 3 2.68 5.33 37.19
C ASP A 3 3.31 6.68 36.82
N GLY A 4 3.76 6.79 35.57
CA GLY A 4 3.56 8.05 34.86
C GLY A 4 4.71 9.05 34.77
N VAL A 5 5.95 8.64 34.50
CA VAL A 5 6.91 9.56 33.86
C VAL A 5 7.70 8.83 32.78
N TYR A 6 7.05 8.57 31.64
CA TYR A 6 7.79 8.66 30.38
C TYR A 6 8.18 10.14 30.23
N PRO A 7 9.44 10.47 29.91
CA PRO A 7 9.84 11.85 29.73
C PRO A 7 9.05 12.44 28.55
N ASP A 8 8.10 13.30 28.88
CA ASP A 8 7.44 14.18 27.94
C ASP A 8 8.52 14.98 27.19
N LYS A 9 8.46 14.89 25.86
CA LYS A 9 9.11 15.77 24.87
C LYS A 9 10.61 15.58 24.65
N ILE A 10 10.94 14.54 23.86
CA ILE A 10 12.04 14.67 22.90
C ILE A 10 11.55 15.67 21.84
N GLY A 11 12.08 16.90 21.89
CA GLY A 11 11.61 18.01 21.07
C GLY A 11 11.73 17.73 19.57
N THR A 12 10.59 17.50 18.92
CA THR A 12 10.36 17.60 17.47
C THR A 12 8.89 17.99 17.26
N ARG A 13 8.59 18.77 16.22
CA ARG A 13 7.27 19.40 15.96
C ARG A 13 6.09 18.43 16.23
N ASP A 14 5.29 18.77 17.24
CA ASP A 14 4.23 17.95 17.86
C ASP A 14 2.91 17.86 17.04
N ASP A 15 2.84 18.36 15.82
CA ASP A 15 1.58 18.49 15.06
C ASP A 15 1.14 17.23 14.30
N ASN A 16 1.96 16.17 14.24
CA ASN A 16 1.66 14.95 13.49
C ASN A 16 1.99 13.64 14.22
N VAL A 17 2.03 13.66 15.55
CA VAL A 17 2.24 12.45 16.35
C VAL A 17 0.94 11.65 16.44
N ILE A 18 1.00 10.36 16.13
CA ILE A 18 -0.12 9.41 16.30
C ILE A 18 0.14 8.47 17.48
N THR A 19 -0.94 7.93 18.06
CA THR A 19 -0.83 6.91 19.11
C THR A 19 -0.64 5.51 18.52
N ILE A 20 -0.19 4.56 19.36
CA ILE A 20 -0.15 3.14 18.96
C ILE A 20 -1.54 2.59 18.61
N ASN A 21 -2.60 3.13 19.21
CA ASN A 21 -3.98 2.74 18.90
C ASN A 21 -4.41 3.21 17.52
N ASP A 22 -3.90 4.34 17.04
CA ASP A 22 -4.15 4.82 15.68
C ASP A 22 -3.45 3.91 14.67
N PHE A 23 -2.21 3.50 14.95
CA PHE A 23 -1.49 2.53 14.11
C PHE A 23 -2.20 1.17 14.06
N ALA A 24 -2.67 0.67 15.22
CA ALA A 24 -3.35 -0.62 15.33
C ALA A 24 -4.66 -0.70 14.52
N GLN A 25 -5.29 0.45 14.24
CA GLN A 25 -6.47 0.53 13.38
C GLN A 25 -6.16 0.29 11.91
N ILE A 26 -4.90 0.43 11.45
CA ILE A 26 -4.54 0.21 10.06
C ILE A 26 -4.44 -1.30 9.80
N GLU A 27 -5.27 -1.82 8.91
CA GLU A 27 -5.17 -3.22 8.50
C GLU A 27 -4.22 -3.35 7.32
N GLN A 28 -3.00 -3.78 7.63
CA GLN A 28 -1.97 -4.05 6.64
C GLN A 28 -1.77 -5.55 6.44
N ARG A 29 -1.63 -5.98 5.18
CA ARG A 29 -1.48 -7.39 4.81
C ARG A 29 -0.48 -7.62 3.70
N VAL A 30 0.10 -8.81 3.69
CA VAL A 30 0.82 -9.38 2.53
C VAL A 30 -0.20 -9.78 1.48
N GLY A 31 -0.06 -9.27 0.25
CA GLY A 31 -0.91 -9.64 -0.88
C GLY A 31 -0.08 -10.12 -2.07
N LYS A 32 -0.58 -11.13 -2.80
CA LYS A 32 -0.01 -11.56 -4.08
C LYS A 32 -0.78 -10.92 -5.22
N VAL A 33 -0.10 -10.23 -6.13
CA VAL A 33 -0.73 -9.73 -7.35
C VAL A 33 -0.92 -10.90 -8.32
N VAL A 34 -2.16 -11.31 -8.56
CA VAL A 34 -2.48 -12.43 -9.48
C VAL A 34 -2.81 -11.97 -10.89
N ALA A 35 -3.17 -10.69 -11.06
CA ALA A 35 -3.28 -10.05 -12.38
C ALA A 35 -2.91 -8.58 -12.28
N ALA A 36 -2.18 -8.07 -13.27
CA ALA A 36 -1.90 -6.65 -13.45
C ALA A 36 -2.18 -6.23 -14.90
N GLN A 37 -2.78 -5.05 -15.09
CA GLN A 37 -3.04 -4.51 -16.43
C GLN A 37 -3.08 -2.99 -16.43
N ASN A 38 -2.67 -2.38 -17.54
CA ASN A 38 -2.89 -0.95 -17.75
C ASN A 38 -4.39 -0.66 -17.82
N VAL A 39 -4.81 0.48 -17.29
CA VAL A 39 -6.21 0.92 -17.37
C VAL A 39 -6.45 1.64 -18.68
N GLU A 40 -7.38 1.15 -19.49
CA GLU A 40 -7.78 1.82 -20.73
C GLU A 40 -8.31 3.24 -20.42
N GLY A 41 -7.88 4.22 -21.22
CA GLY A 41 -8.20 5.63 -20.98
C GLY A 41 -7.44 6.27 -19.82
N SER A 42 -6.45 5.60 -19.22
CA SER A 42 -5.55 6.20 -18.23
C SER A 42 -4.08 5.99 -18.59
N GLU A 43 -3.33 7.10 -18.63
CA GLU A 43 -1.87 7.06 -18.77
C GLU A 43 -1.15 6.84 -17.44
N LYS A 44 -1.89 6.90 -16.33
CA LYS A 44 -1.31 6.89 -14.97
C LYS A 44 -1.51 5.58 -14.23
N LEU A 45 -2.63 4.90 -14.48
CA LEU A 45 -3.11 3.81 -13.63
C LEU A 45 -2.74 2.44 -14.16
N ILE A 46 -2.28 1.58 -13.24
CA ILE A 46 -2.24 0.13 -13.38
C ILE A 46 -3.27 -0.45 -12.41
N ARG A 47 -4.10 -1.36 -12.91
CA ARG A 47 -5.08 -2.13 -12.13
C ARG A 47 -4.44 -3.44 -11.68
N LEU A 48 -4.47 -3.70 -10.39
CA LEU A 48 -3.99 -4.92 -9.75
C LEU A 48 -5.19 -5.71 -9.23
N THR A 49 -5.19 -7.02 -9.48
CA THR A 49 -6.04 -7.97 -8.77
C THR A 49 -5.15 -8.67 -7.76
N VAL A 50 -5.45 -8.50 -6.47
CA VAL A 50 -4.57 -8.92 -5.37
C VAL A 50 -5.28 -9.98 -4.53
N ASP A 51 -4.60 -11.10 -4.35
CA ASP A 51 -5.00 -12.20 -3.49
C ASP A 51 -4.43 -12.02 -2.09
N PHE A 52 -5.30 -12.07 -1.09
CA PHE A 52 -4.98 -12.01 0.33
C PHE A 52 -5.29 -13.35 1.03
N GLY A 53 -5.50 -14.43 0.27
CA GLY A 53 -5.80 -15.75 0.77
C GLY A 53 -7.23 -15.86 1.34
N PRO A 54 -7.54 -16.98 2.00
CA PRO A 54 -8.82 -17.18 2.68
C PRO A 54 -8.83 -16.41 4.00
N ALA A 55 -9.38 -15.20 4.01
CA ALA A 55 -9.53 -14.42 5.24
C ALA A 55 -10.85 -14.77 5.98
N PRO A 56 -10.89 -14.64 7.33
CA PRO A 56 -12.10 -14.89 8.14
C PRO A 56 -13.29 -13.98 7.82
N ASP A 57 -13.04 -12.84 7.16
CA ASP A 57 -14.03 -11.87 6.68
C ASP A 57 -14.48 -12.14 5.23
N GLY A 58 -14.02 -13.23 4.60
CA GLY A 58 -14.43 -13.67 3.27
C GLY A 58 -13.76 -12.97 2.09
N ALA A 59 -12.73 -12.13 2.31
CA ALA A 59 -12.00 -11.47 1.23
C ALA A 59 -10.73 -12.30 0.88
N GLY A 60 -10.60 -12.99 -0.25
CA GLY A 60 -11.25 -12.77 -1.55
C GLY A 60 -10.45 -11.73 -2.35
N LEU A 61 -10.18 -12.02 -3.63
CA LEU A 61 -9.45 -11.14 -4.54
C LEU A 61 -9.95 -9.69 -4.47
N ARG A 62 -9.04 -8.71 -4.41
CA ARG A 62 -9.36 -7.28 -4.39
C ARG A 62 -8.82 -6.54 -5.60
N THR A 63 -9.57 -5.56 -6.08
CA THR A 63 -9.09 -4.61 -7.08
C THR A 63 -8.37 -3.46 -6.40
N ILE A 64 -7.11 -3.21 -6.77
CA ILE A 64 -6.30 -2.10 -6.26
C ILE A 64 -5.68 -1.36 -7.44
N PHE A 65 -5.81 -0.04 -7.47
CA PHE A 65 -5.21 0.79 -8.51
C PHE A 65 -3.95 1.47 -7.99
N THR A 66 -2.91 1.54 -8.82
CA THR A 66 -1.66 2.24 -8.50
C THR A 66 -1.29 3.22 -9.62
N GLY A 67 -0.93 4.44 -9.25
CA GLY A 67 -0.69 5.58 -10.15
C GLY A 67 0.75 5.70 -10.65
N VAL A 68 1.43 4.57 -10.87
CA VAL A 68 2.90 4.53 -11.00
C VAL A 68 3.41 4.36 -12.43
N ARG A 69 2.52 4.27 -13.40
CA ARG A 69 2.88 4.19 -14.83
C ARG A 69 3.78 5.36 -15.31
N PRO A 70 3.60 6.62 -14.85
CA PRO A 70 4.48 7.74 -15.22
C PRO A 70 5.93 7.58 -14.75
N PHE A 71 6.19 6.67 -13.79
CA PHE A 71 7.54 6.36 -13.31
C PHE A 71 8.18 5.16 -14.05
N GLY A 72 7.58 4.73 -15.15
CA GLY A 72 8.04 3.60 -15.98
C GLY A 72 7.73 2.23 -15.40
N TYR A 73 6.83 2.12 -14.43
CA TYR A 73 6.33 0.82 -13.98
C TYR A 73 5.38 0.22 -15.02
N THR A 74 5.50 -1.08 -15.23
CA THR A 74 4.64 -1.85 -16.15
C THR A 74 3.86 -2.91 -15.38
N PRO A 75 2.75 -3.43 -15.92
CA PRO A 75 2.02 -4.53 -15.29
C PRO A 75 2.89 -5.75 -14.92
N GLU A 76 3.86 -6.08 -15.77
CA GLU A 76 4.80 -7.20 -15.59
C GLU A 76 5.70 -7.01 -14.37
N PHE A 77 5.94 -5.76 -13.95
CA PHE A 77 6.65 -5.50 -12.71
C PHE A 77 5.89 -6.04 -11.50
N PHE A 78 4.55 -6.04 -11.51
CA PHE A 78 3.72 -6.44 -10.38
C PHE A 78 3.27 -7.91 -10.47
N GLN A 79 3.05 -8.41 -11.68
CA GLN A 79 2.50 -9.74 -11.93
C GLN A 79 3.22 -10.82 -11.13
N ASP A 80 2.44 -11.65 -10.42
CA ASP A 80 2.86 -12.77 -9.59
C ASP A 80 3.78 -12.44 -8.40
N LYS A 81 3.97 -11.15 -8.07
CA LYS A 81 4.80 -10.73 -6.93
C LYS A 81 3.98 -10.42 -5.68
N GLN A 82 4.66 -10.48 -4.53
CA GLN A 82 4.10 -10.17 -3.23
C GLN A 82 4.52 -8.78 -2.75
N PHE A 83 3.56 -8.03 -2.22
CA PHE A 83 3.78 -6.70 -1.64
C PHE A 83 2.95 -6.51 -0.37
N PHE A 84 3.18 -5.39 0.32
CA PHE A 84 2.37 -4.96 1.44
C PHE A 84 1.25 -4.02 1.00
N PHE A 85 0.07 -4.19 1.57
CA PHE A 85 -1.11 -3.42 1.25
C PHE A 85 -1.87 -3.00 2.50
N VAL A 86 -2.50 -1.82 2.47
CA VAL A 86 -3.57 -1.44 3.41
C VAL A 86 -4.91 -1.88 2.81
N VAL A 87 -5.72 -2.59 3.60
CA VAL A 87 -6.96 -3.24 3.11
C VAL A 87 -8.26 -2.73 3.74
N ASN A 88 -8.19 -1.86 4.75
CA ASN A 88 -9.35 -1.29 5.44
C ASN A 88 -9.58 0.21 5.17
N LEU A 89 -9.00 0.73 4.09
CA LEU A 89 -9.33 2.08 3.61
C LEU A 89 -10.72 2.08 2.99
N ALA A 90 -11.44 3.19 3.13
CA ALA A 90 -12.68 3.41 2.39
C ALA A 90 -12.43 3.25 0.88
N PRO A 91 -13.24 2.45 0.16
CA PRO A 91 -13.04 2.23 -1.27
C PRO A 91 -13.09 3.56 -2.04
N ARG A 92 -12.09 3.78 -2.91
CA ARG A 92 -12.01 4.99 -3.74
C ARG A 92 -12.42 4.67 -5.16
N ARG A 93 -13.42 5.38 -5.69
CA ARG A 93 -13.81 5.24 -7.10
C ARG A 93 -12.67 5.72 -8.00
N MET A 94 -12.28 4.88 -8.94
CA MET A 94 -11.28 5.18 -9.97
C MET A 94 -11.82 4.69 -11.32
N MET A 95 -11.99 5.63 -12.26
CA MET A 95 -12.71 5.37 -13.51
C MET A 95 -14.10 4.77 -13.23
N ASN A 96 -14.36 3.53 -13.65
CA ASN A 96 -15.63 2.82 -13.49
C ASN A 96 -15.62 1.75 -12.39
N GLU A 97 -14.52 1.59 -11.64
CA GLU A 97 -14.35 0.59 -10.59
C GLU A 97 -13.99 1.25 -9.25
N PHE A 98 -13.90 0.45 -8.18
CA PHE A 98 -13.44 0.90 -6.86
C PHE A 98 -12.07 0.28 -6.54
N SER A 99 -11.12 1.12 -6.13
CA SER A 99 -9.90 0.67 -5.46
C SER A 99 -10.23 0.29 -4.02
N GLN A 100 -9.98 -0.96 -3.64
CA GLN A 100 -10.34 -1.56 -2.35
C GLN A 100 -9.12 -1.75 -1.43
N GLY A 101 -8.12 -0.89 -1.61
CA GLY A 101 -6.89 -0.91 -0.85
C GLY A 101 -5.85 0.02 -1.46
N MET A 102 -4.66 -0.02 -0.88
CA MET A 102 -3.49 0.74 -1.31
C MET A 102 -2.24 -0.13 -1.17
N ILE A 103 -1.43 -0.20 -2.22
CA ILE A 103 -0.10 -0.82 -2.18
C ILE A 103 0.90 0.13 -1.52
N LEU A 104 1.79 -0.40 -0.68
CA LEU A 104 2.83 0.40 -0.02
C LEU A 104 4.09 0.52 -0.88
N ALA A 105 4.66 1.71 -0.90
CA ALA A 105 5.93 2.02 -1.53
C ALA A 105 6.70 3.01 -0.64
N VAL A 106 8.01 3.08 -0.83
CA VAL A 106 8.85 4.14 -0.28
C VAL A 106 9.10 5.19 -1.35
N ASP A 107 9.21 6.45 -0.97
CA ASP A 107 9.64 7.48 -1.92
C ASP A 107 11.12 7.24 -2.27
N GLY A 108 11.44 7.37 -3.56
CA GLY A 108 12.83 7.38 -4.00
C GLY A 108 13.58 8.57 -3.40
N LEU A 109 14.90 8.43 -3.24
CA LEU A 109 15.75 9.55 -2.81
C LEU A 109 16.21 10.41 -3.99
N GLU A 110 16.02 9.93 -5.22
CA GLU A 110 16.44 10.59 -6.45
C GLU A 110 15.21 11.05 -7.27
N LEU A 111 15.28 12.28 -7.80
CA LEU A 111 14.22 12.91 -8.58
C LEU A 111 14.22 12.40 -10.03
N THR A 112 13.90 11.13 -10.23
CA THR A 112 13.96 10.49 -11.56
C THR A 112 12.62 10.45 -12.31
N GLY A 113 11.54 10.99 -11.73
CA GLY A 113 10.19 10.99 -12.32
C GLY A 113 9.84 12.28 -13.06
N GLU A 114 8.71 12.26 -13.77
CA GLU A 114 8.15 13.45 -14.42
C GLU A 114 7.92 14.58 -13.40
N HIS A 115 8.18 15.82 -13.82
CA HIS A 115 8.11 17.03 -12.97
C HIS A 115 9.01 17.00 -11.72
N GLY A 116 10.06 16.18 -11.70
CA GLY A 116 10.99 16.10 -10.58
C GLY A 116 10.40 15.34 -9.37
N ALA A 117 9.41 14.49 -9.59
CA ALA A 117 8.93 13.58 -8.54
C ALA A 117 9.92 12.42 -8.35
N ALA A 118 10.14 12.00 -7.11
CA ALA A 118 10.94 10.81 -6.85
C ALA A 118 10.19 9.54 -7.29
N LYS A 119 10.89 8.60 -7.92
CA LYS A 119 10.29 7.32 -8.31
C LYS A 119 9.96 6.49 -7.06
N PRO A 120 8.69 6.08 -6.86
CA PRO A 120 8.35 5.24 -5.71
C PRO A 120 9.00 3.87 -5.87
N LEU A 121 9.55 3.31 -4.81
CA LEU A 121 10.13 1.97 -4.77
C LEU A 121 9.21 1.04 -3.98
N PHE A 122 8.75 -0.02 -4.63
CA PHE A 122 7.87 -1.00 -3.97
C PHE A 122 8.67 -1.94 -3.08
N VAL A 123 8.18 -2.15 -1.86
CA VAL A 123 8.80 -3.07 -0.90
C VAL A 123 8.27 -4.47 -1.16
N SER A 124 9.17 -5.36 -1.59
CA SER A 124 8.84 -6.77 -1.83
C SER A 124 8.48 -7.47 -0.51
N ALA A 125 7.43 -8.28 -0.54
CA ALA A 125 7.03 -9.18 0.53
C ALA A 125 7.29 -10.66 0.17
N GLU A 126 8.16 -10.91 -0.82
CA GLU A 126 8.43 -12.25 -1.34
C GLU A 126 8.80 -13.25 -0.24
N GLY A 127 8.16 -14.42 -0.27
CA GLY A 127 8.35 -15.50 0.69
C GLY A 127 7.53 -15.36 1.98
N MET A 128 6.76 -14.28 2.13
CA MET A 128 5.87 -14.10 3.27
C MET A 128 4.52 -14.81 3.05
N PRO A 129 3.83 -15.25 4.12
CA PRO A 129 2.53 -15.90 3.96
C PRO A 129 1.49 -14.92 3.41
N ILE A 130 0.83 -15.28 2.31
CA ILE A 130 -0.26 -14.50 1.71
C ILE A 130 -1.37 -14.29 2.76
N GLY A 131 -1.84 -13.05 2.89
CA GLY A 131 -2.88 -12.66 3.84
C GLY A 131 -2.40 -12.34 5.26
N ALA A 132 -1.13 -12.61 5.57
CA ALA A 132 -0.56 -12.34 6.89
C ALA A 132 -0.68 -10.86 7.26
N ARG A 133 -1.07 -10.59 8.50
CA ARG A 133 -1.24 -9.24 9.04
C ARG A 133 0.11 -8.67 9.49
N ILE A 134 0.36 -7.42 9.15
CA ILE A 134 1.54 -6.66 9.61
C ILE A 134 1.20 -6.00 10.96
N ARG A 135 2.15 -5.99 11.90
CA ARG A 135 2.04 -5.44 13.25
C ARG A 135 3.39 -5.00 13.77
#